data_AF-A0A6V7Q4Z3-F1
#
_entry.id   AF-A0A6V7Q4Z3-F1
#
_cell.length_a   1.000
_cell.length_b   1.000
_cell.length_c   1.000
_cell.angle_alpha   90.00
_cell.angle_beta   90.00
_cell.angle_gamma   90.00
#
_symmetry.space_group_name_H-M   'P 1'
#
loop_
_entity.id
_entity.type
_entity.pdbx_description
1 polymer ?
#
loop_
_entity_poly.entity_id
_entity_poly.type
_entity_poly.pdbx_seq_one_letter_code
_entity_poly.pdbx_strand_id
1 'polypeptide(L)'
;MSQLLQKLSITAAGKREKLLNVIKNPVTRYLPVDSRKIGLSYSAEKSVNLFDYVAGTSDDVSLVFIVGAMAHGMIDKENTDDFISICNYPLSAACCLNRICSALEQKWKIR
;
A
#
# COMPACT_ATOMS: atom_id res chain seq x y z
N MET A 1 -1.10 3.83 -19.75
CA MET A 1 0.24 3.53 -19.19
C MET A 1 1.40 3.76 -20.17
N SER A 2 1.31 3.47 -21.47
CA SER A 2 2.49 3.60 -22.37
C SER A 2 3.10 5.00 -22.44
N GLN A 3 2.27 6.04 -22.44
CA GLN A 3 2.73 7.44 -22.41
C GLN A 3 3.59 7.74 -21.18
N LEU A 4 3.24 7.22 -20.01
CA LEU A 4 4.00 7.42 -18.78
C LEU A 4 5.39 6.80 -18.89
N LEU A 5 5.49 5.60 -19.46
CA LEU A 5 6.77 4.88 -19.61
C LEU A 5 7.67 5.53 -20.67
N GLN A 6 7.10 6.03 -21.76
CA GLN A 6 7.86 6.68 -22.84
C GLN A 6 8.35 8.09 -22.45
N LYS A 7 7.50 8.88 -21.80
CA LYS A 7 7.79 10.28 -21.46
C LYS A 7 8.28 10.48 -20.02
N LEU A 8 8.30 9.41 -19.22
CA LEU A 8 8.62 9.37 -17.78
C LEU A 8 7.72 10.25 -16.90
N SER A 9 6.78 11.00 -17.49
CA SER A 9 5.85 11.87 -16.77
C SER A 9 4.59 12.15 -17.58
N ILE A 10 3.49 12.47 -16.89
CA ILE A 10 2.23 12.93 -17.46
C ILE A 10 1.84 14.23 -16.74
N THR A 11 1.58 15.29 -17.51
CA THR A 11 1.11 16.58 -16.99
C THR A 11 -0.38 16.76 -17.20
N ALA A 12 -1.02 17.52 -16.31
CA ALA A 12 -2.42 17.88 -16.44
C ALA A 12 -2.70 18.68 -17.73
N ALA A 13 -3.90 18.54 -18.29
CA ALA A 13 -4.30 19.36 -19.44
C ALA A 13 -4.45 20.83 -19.01
N GLY A 14 -3.76 21.74 -19.69
CA GLY A 14 -3.84 23.19 -19.42
C GLY A 14 -3.10 23.68 -18.17
N LYS A 15 -2.50 22.80 -17.37
CA LYS A 15 -1.63 23.17 -16.23
C LYS A 15 -0.28 22.50 -16.38
N ARG A 16 0.79 23.14 -15.89
CA ARG A 16 2.16 22.59 -15.94
C ARG A 16 2.45 21.57 -14.83
N GLU A 17 1.44 21.16 -14.08
CA GLU A 17 1.57 20.23 -12.96
C GLU A 17 1.70 18.79 -13.43
N LYS A 18 2.66 18.05 -12.86
CA LYS A 18 2.86 16.62 -13.14
C LYS A 18 1.94 15.80 -12.26
N LEU A 19 1.03 15.04 -12.88
CA LEU A 19 0.10 14.14 -12.17
C LEU A 19 0.73 12.77 -11.89
N LEU A 20 1.55 12.28 -12.83
CA LEU A 20 2.28 11.02 -12.69
C LEU A 20 3.72 11.22 -13.14
N ASN A 21 4.67 10.65 -12.40
CA ASN A 21 6.09 10.78 -12.67
C ASN A 21 6.83 9.49 -12.27
N VAL A 22 7.70 9.00 -13.14
CA VAL A 22 8.60 7.89 -12.83
C VAL A 22 9.73 8.41 -11.94
N ILE A 23 9.95 7.75 -10.81
CA ILE A 23 10.92 8.14 -9.77
C ILE A 23 12.01 7.08 -9.63
N LYS A 24 13.15 7.45 -9.03
CA LYS A 24 14.32 6.56 -8.91
C LYS A 24 14.19 5.64 -7.71
N ASN A 25 14.46 4.35 -7.87
CA ASN A 25 14.50 3.41 -6.75
C ASN A 25 15.62 3.75 -5.73
N PRO A 26 15.47 3.33 -4.46
CA PRO A 26 14.35 2.59 -3.86
C PRO A 26 13.20 3.48 -3.38
N VAL A 27 11.97 2.93 -3.35
CA VAL A 27 10.74 3.63 -2.95
C VAL A 27 10.81 4.19 -1.52
N THR A 28 11.60 3.56 -0.65
CA THR A 28 11.79 3.95 0.76
C THR A 28 12.34 5.37 0.93
N ARG A 29 13.02 5.94 -0.08
CA ARG A 29 13.53 7.32 -0.04
C ARG A 29 12.43 8.38 -0.09
N TYR A 30 11.22 8.01 -0.51
CA TYR A 30 10.10 8.93 -0.67
C TYR A 30 9.01 8.73 0.38
N LEU A 31 9.17 7.73 1.25
CA LEU A 31 8.24 7.48 2.34
C LEU A 31 8.56 8.40 3.54
N PRO A 32 7.57 8.72 4.38
CA PRO A 32 7.80 9.44 5.64
C PRO A 32 8.81 8.73 6.55
N VAL A 33 9.52 9.50 7.38
CA VAL A 33 10.63 9.00 8.22
C VAL A 33 10.16 7.99 9.27
N ASP A 34 8.90 8.09 9.71
CA ASP A 34 8.27 7.18 10.69
C ASP A 34 7.19 6.32 10.03
N SER A 35 7.52 5.73 8.88
CA SER A 35 6.61 4.87 8.14
C SER A 35 6.74 3.40 8.56
N ARG A 36 5.64 2.78 8.97
CA ARG A 36 5.54 1.34 9.19
C ARG A 36 5.12 0.63 7.91
N LYS A 37 5.98 -0.23 7.37
CA LYS A 37 5.76 -0.94 6.11
C LYS A 37 5.17 -2.31 6.36
N ILE A 38 3.97 -2.54 5.86
CA ILE A 38 3.17 -3.73 6.15
C ILE A 38 2.94 -4.48 4.84
N GLY A 39 3.54 -5.65 4.70
CA GLY A 39 3.31 -6.57 3.61
C GLY A 39 2.06 -7.40 3.84
N LEU A 40 1.21 -7.49 2.82
CA LEU A 40 0.03 -8.36 2.84
C LEU A 40 0.29 -9.65 2.09
N SER A 41 0.16 -10.78 2.78
CA SER A 41 0.23 -12.09 2.14
C SER A 41 -0.73 -13.07 2.78
N TYR A 42 -1.33 -13.89 1.93
CA TYR A 42 -2.12 -15.04 2.35
C TYR A 42 -1.29 -16.04 3.16
N SER A 43 -0.01 -16.24 2.80
CA SER A 43 0.91 -17.18 3.46
C SER A 43 1.61 -16.62 4.69
N ALA A 44 1.23 -15.43 5.16
CA ALA A 44 1.82 -14.85 6.37
C ALA A 44 1.39 -15.64 7.62
N GLU A 45 2.33 -15.87 8.53
CA GLU A 45 2.07 -16.59 9.79
C GLU A 45 1.15 -15.80 10.73
N LYS A 46 1.22 -14.47 10.66
CA LYS A 46 0.47 -13.55 11.52
C LYS A 46 -0.88 -13.21 10.88
N SER A 47 -1.93 -13.93 11.27
CA SER A 47 -3.30 -13.60 10.91
C SER A 47 -3.86 -12.54 11.86
N VAL A 48 -4.37 -11.43 11.33
CA VAL A 48 -4.91 -10.31 12.11
C VAL A 48 -6.21 -9.80 11.54
N ASN A 49 -7.10 -9.35 12.41
CA ASN A 49 -8.21 -8.51 12.00
C ASN A 49 -7.68 -7.12 11.63
N LEU A 50 -7.88 -6.72 10.37
CA LEU A 50 -7.34 -5.47 9.84
C LEU A 50 -7.88 -4.23 10.58
N PHE A 51 -9.15 -4.25 10.99
CA PHE A 51 -9.77 -3.14 11.71
C PHE A 51 -9.10 -2.90 13.06
N ASP A 52 -8.88 -3.97 13.82
CA ASP A 52 -8.22 -3.91 15.13
C ASP A 52 -6.74 -3.54 14.98
N TYR A 53 -6.08 -4.07 13.96
CA TYR A 53 -4.67 -3.77 13.66
C TYR A 53 -4.46 -2.28 13.34
N VAL A 54 -5.33 -1.71 12.50
CA VAL A 54 -5.27 -0.30 12.13
C VAL A 54 -5.62 0.59 13.33
N ALA A 55 -6.68 0.23 14.08
CA ALA A 55 -7.12 0.96 15.28
C ALA A 55 -6.07 0.97 16.41
N GLY A 56 -5.32 -0.13 16.58
CA GLY A 56 -4.26 -0.22 17.58
C GLY A 56 -2.96 0.51 17.23
N THR A 57 -2.84 1.03 16.00
CA THR A 57 -1.67 1.81 15.59
C THR A 57 -1.83 3.28 15.98
N SER A 58 -0.77 3.93 16.48
CA SER A 58 -0.77 5.36 16.79
C SER A 58 -1.04 6.22 15.55
N ASP A 59 -1.57 7.42 15.76
CA ASP A 59 -1.83 8.37 14.67
C ASP A 59 -0.56 9.11 14.20
N ASP A 60 0.51 9.09 15.01
CA ASP A 60 1.80 9.70 14.68
C ASP A 60 2.61 8.87 13.66
N VAL A 61 2.27 7.59 13.48
CA VAL A 61 2.99 6.66 12.60
C VAL A 61 2.30 6.59 11.24
N SER A 62 3.09 6.75 10.17
CA SER A 62 2.59 6.65 8.80
C SER A 62 2.47 5.18 8.39
N LEU A 63 1.25 4.74 8.04
CA LEU A 63 1.01 3.38 7.59
C LEU A 63 1.29 3.23 6.08
N VAL A 64 2.18 2.31 5.71
CA VAL A 64 2.48 1.98 4.31
C VAL A 64 2.15 0.52 4.05
N PHE A 65 1.10 0.27 3.27
CA PHE A 65 0.69 -1.08 2.89
C PHE A 65 1.31 -1.49 1.55
N ILE A 66 2.01 -2.61 1.54
CA ILE A 66 2.60 -3.21 0.34
C ILE A 66 1.67 -4.34 -0.12
N VAL A 67 1.03 -4.13 -1.27
CA VAL A 67 0.06 -5.05 -1.87
C VAL A 67 0.59 -5.55 -3.20
N GLY A 68 0.59 -6.88 -3.39
CA GLY A 68 1.04 -7.50 -4.63
C GLY A 68 0.03 -7.30 -5.76
N ALA A 69 0.37 -6.46 -6.74
CA ALA A 69 -0.42 -6.27 -7.96
C ALA A 69 0.01 -7.26 -9.06
N MET A 70 -0.07 -8.56 -8.77
CA MET A 70 0.37 -9.67 -9.64
C MET A 70 -0.68 -10.78 -9.71
N ALA A 71 -0.69 -11.55 -10.79
CA ALA A 71 -1.60 -12.69 -10.96
C ALA A 71 -1.23 -13.86 -10.02
N HIS A 72 0.05 -14.21 -10.00
CA HIS A 72 0.65 -15.18 -9.08
C HIS A 72 2.03 -14.67 -8.66
N GLY A 73 2.39 -14.89 -7.41
CA GLY A 73 3.70 -14.55 -6.86
C GLY A 73 3.63 -14.26 -5.36
N MET A 74 4.78 -13.92 -4.79
CA MET A 74 4.92 -13.55 -3.38
C MET A 74 5.60 -12.19 -3.29
N ILE A 75 5.21 -11.39 -2.31
CA ILE A 75 5.80 -10.07 -2.06
C ILE A 75 7.16 -10.26 -1.39
N ASP A 76 8.16 -9.48 -1.81
CA ASP A 76 9.48 -9.48 -1.19
C ASP A 76 9.43 -8.98 0.25
N LYS A 77 10.01 -9.75 1.16
CA LYS A 77 10.04 -9.44 2.60
C LYS A 77 11.10 -8.38 2.97
N GLU A 78 12.04 -8.09 2.08
CA GLU A 78 13.21 -7.24 2.39
C GLU A 78 12.85 -5.77 2.70
N ASN A 79 11.70 -5.30 2.22
CA ASN A 79 11.24 -3.93 2.42
C ASN A 79 10.00 -3.82 3.31
N THR A 80 9.62 -4.90 4.00
CA THR A 80 8.44 -4.95 4.89
C THR A 80 8.88 -5.15 6.34
N ASP A 81 8.36 -4.33 7.25
CA ASP A 81 8.61 -4.47 8.70
C ASP A 81 7.68 -5.52 9.31
N ASP A 82 6.43 -5.56 8.86
CA ASP A 82 5.43 -6.56 9.24
C ASP A 82 4.92 -7.30 8.02
N PHE A 83 4.59 -8.59 8.22
CA PHE A 83 3.97 -9.42 7.20
C PHE A 83 2.71 -10.06 7.80
N ILE A 84 1.54 -9.66 7.31
CA ILE A 84 0.25 -10.05 7.89
C ILE A 84 -0.68 -10.69 6.87
N SER A 85 -1.54 -11.57 7.36
CA SER A 85 -2.68 -12.12 6.63
C SER A 85 -3.97 -11.53 7.20
N ILE A 86 -4.83 -11.00 6.34
CA ILE A 86 -6.12 -10.41 6.71
C ILE A 86 -7.27 -11.43 6.55
N CYS A 87 -7.04 -12.50 5.79
CA CYS A 87 -8.07 -13.45 5.44
C CYS A 87 -7.49 -14.85 5.27
N ASN A 88 -8.25 -15.85 5.71
CA ASN A 88 -7.91 -17.26 5.55
C ASN A 88 -8.16 -17.79 4.13
N TYR A 89 -8.47 -16.90 3.17
CA TYR A 89 -8.65 -17.22 1.76
C TYR A 89 -7.81 -16.28 0.91
N PRO A 90 -7.31 -16.73 -0.26
CA PRO A 90 -6.60 -15.86 -1.17
C PRO A 90 -7.55 -14.78 -1.70
N LEU A 91 -7.17 -13.52 -1.48
CA LEU A 91 -7.94 -12.36 -1.93
C LEU A 91 -7.27 -11.73 -3.16
N SER A 92 -8.10 -11.14 -4.02
CA SER A 92 -7.58 -10.28 -5.09
C SER A 92 -6.97 -9.00 -4.51
N ALA A 93 -5.98 -8.43 -5.20
CA ALA A 93 -5.35 -7.17 -4.79
C ALA A 93 -6.39 -6.04 -4.60
N ALA A 94 -7.41 -5.99 -5.47
CA ALA A 94 -8.50 -5.02 -5.37
C ALA A 94 -9.33 -5.22 -4.09
N CYS A 95 -9.64 -6.46 -3.71
CA CYS A 95 -10.36 -6.74 -2.47
C CYS A 95 -9.54 -6.37 -1.23
N CYS A 96 -8.22 -6.64 -1.25
CA CYS A 96 -7.31 -6.21 -0.20
C CYS A 96 -7.30 -4.69 -0.05
N LEU A 97 -7.13 -3.94 -1.15
CA LEU A 97 -7.14 -2.48 -1.13
C LEU A 97 -8.45 -1.93 -0.58
N ASN A 98 -9.60 -2.47 -1.01
CA ASN A 98 -10.90 -2.05 -0.50
C ASN A 98 -11.01 -2.23 1.02
N ARG A 99 -10.57 -3.38 1.56
CA ARG A 99 -10.57 -3.62 3.00
C ARG A 99 -9.66 -2.67 3.77
N ILE A 100 -8.48 -2.35 3.21
CA ILE A 100 -7.55 -1.37 3.80
C ILE A 100 -8.19 0.02 3.84
N CYS A 101 -8.77 0.48 2.74
CA CYS A 101 -9.46 1.76 2.69
C CYS A 101 -10.60 1.81 3.71
N SER A 102 -11.47 0.80 3.75
CA SER A 102 -12.56 0.76 4.73
C SER A 102 -12.09 0.74 6.19
N ALA A 103 -10.98 0.05 6.50
CA ALA A 103 -10.40 0.05 7.84
C ALA A 103 -9.85 1.44 8.23
N LEU A 104 -9.19 2.14 7.29
CA LEU A 104 -8.68 3.49 7.51
C LEU A 104 -9.81 4.53 7.61
N GLU A 105 -10.84 4.42 6.77
CA GLU A 105 -12.05 5.24 6.82
C GLU A 105 -12.72 5.16 8.20
N GLN A 106 -12.86 3.93 8.74
CA GLN A 106 -13.42 3.72 10.08
C GLN A 106 -12.54 4.30 11.19
N LYS A 107 -11.21 4.13 11.11
CA LYS A 107 -10.27 4.69 12.10
C LYS A 107 -10.34 6.22 12.13
N TRP A 108 -10.26 6.86 10.97
CA TRP A 108 -10.24 8.32 10.86
C TRP A 108 -11.63 8.95 10.81
N LYS A 109 -12.69 8.15 10.92
CA LYS A 109 -14.10 8.59 10.88
C LYS A 109 -14.42 9.43 9.63
N ILE A 110 -13.81 9.06 8.51
CA ILE A 110 -14.07 9.68 7.21
C ILE A 110 -15.39 9.10 6.70
N ARG A 111 -16.35 9.99 6.41
CA ARG A 111 -17.70 9.65 5.91
C ARG A 111 -17.82 9.99 4.44
#